data_AF-A0A1X1YYF1-F1
#
_entry.id   AF-A0A1X1YYF1-F1
#
_cell.length_a   1.000
_cell.length_b   1.000
_cell.length_c   1.000
_cell.angle_alpha   90.00
_cell.angle_beta   90.00
_cell.angle_gamma   90.00
#
_symmetry.space_group_name_H-M   'P 1'
#
loop_
_entity.id
_entity.type
_entity.pdbx_description
1 polymer ?
#
loop_
_entity_poly.entity_id
_entity_poly.type
_entity_poly.pdbx_seq_one_letter_code
_entity_poly.pdbx_strand_id
1 'polypeptide(L)' 'MHTLTIAPTRTLPVLVTDHPDRTTARAALAVYVTATDTDLQLNQITAAHESYDLVSLAHHGVTATATIEPAPRAAL' A
#
# COMPACT_ATOMS: atom_id res chain seq x y z
N MET A 1 0.63 10.56 11.55
CA MET A 1 -0.35 9.58 11.05
C MET A 1 -0.21 9.47 9.55
N HIS A 2 -0.07 8.24 9.05
CA HIS A 2 -0.04 7.88 7.64
C HIS A 2 -1.08 6.80 7.38
N THR A 3 -1.72 6.86 6.23
CA THR A 3 -2.69 5.87 5.80
C THR A 3 -2.04 5.00 4.72
N LEU A 4 -2.10 3.68 4.92
CA LEU A 4 -1.80 2.68 3.90
C LEU A 4 -3.11 2.24 3.27
N THR A 5 -3.25 2.48 1.97
CA THR A 5 -4.36 2.01 1.16
C THR A 5 -3.87 0.94 0.20
N ILE A 6 -4.54 -0.21 0.14
CA ILE A 6 -4.30 -1.25 -0.85
C ILE A 6 -5.56 -1.38 -1.70
N ALA A 7 -5.47 -0.92 -2.94
CA ALA A 7 -6.56 -0.92 -3.91
C ALA A 7 -6.37 -2.09 -4.89
N PRO A 8 -7.08 -3.21 -4.71
CA PRO A 8 -7.01 -4.35 -5.61
C PRO A 8 -7.58 -4.04 -7.00
N THR A 9 -7.03 -4.67 -8.04
CA THR A 9 -7.48 -4.53 -9.44
C THR A 9 -8.75 -5.33 -9.75
N ARG A 10 -9.08 -6.30 -8.89
CA ARG A 10 -10.34 -7.08 -8.93
C ARG A 10 -11.35 -6.52 -7.93
N THR A 11 -12.59 -7.00 -7.98
CA THR A 11 -13.72 -6.64 -7.10
C THR A 11 -13.54 -7.09 -5.63
N LEU A 12 -12.33 -6.97 -5.10
CA LEU A 12 -12.00 -7.18 -3.70
C LEU A 12 -12.15 -5.85 -2.95
N PRO A 13 -12.43 -5.90 -1.64
CA PRO A 13 -12.49 -4.69 -0.82
C PRO A 13 -11.13 -4.00 -0.77
N VAL A 14 -11.16 -2.66 -0.79
CA VAL A 14 -9.97 -1.83 -0.52
C VAL A 14 -9.60 -1.98 0.95
N LEU A 15 -8.34 -2.30 1.24
CA LEU A 15 -7.83 -2.32 2.60
C LEU A 15 -7.27 -0.94 2.93
N VAL A 16 -7.76 -0.33 4.01
CA VAL A 16 -7.28 0.96 4.50
C VAL A 16 -6.87 0.80 5.96
N THR A 17 -5.63 1.17 6.28
CA THR A 17 -5.10 1.07 7.65
C THR A 17 -4.32 2.32 8.01
N ASP A 18 -4.50 2.81 9.23
CA ASP A 18 -3.79 3.99 9.74
C ASP A 18 -2.61 3.58 10.63
N HIS A 19 -1.51 4.32 10.47
CA HIS A 19 -0.23 4.06 11.12
C HIS A 19 0.33 5.35 11.72
N PRO A 20 1.07 5.29 12.83
CA PRO A 20 1.65 6.47 13.48
C PRO A 20 2.56 7.25 12.52
N ASP A 21 3.36 6.54 11.74
CA ASP A 21 4.40 7.07 10.86
C ASP A 21 4.55 6.24 9.57
N ARG A 22 5.33 6.78 8.63
CA ARG A 22 5.58 6.18 7.31
C ARG A 22 6.32 4.85 7.40
N THR A 23 7.23 4.70 8.36
CA THR A 23 8.00 3.46 8.55
C THR A 23 7.09 2.32 9.01
N THR A 24 6.19 2.60 9.95
CA THR A 24 5.20 1.62 10.42
C THR A 24 4.24 1.19 9.29
N ALA A 25 3.78 2.14 8.48
CA ALA A 25 2.96 1.83 7.29
C ALA A 25 3.71 0.94 6.29
N ARG A 26 5.00 1.20 6.03
CA ARG A 26 5.85 0.36 5.16
C ARG A 26 6.06 -1.04 5.73
N ALA A 27 6.20 -1.17 7.05
CA ALA A 27 6.30 -2.48 7.70
C ALA A 27 5.00 -3.29 7.51
N ALA A 28 3.83 -2.66 7.66
CA ALA A 28 2.54 -3.31 7.40
C ALA A 28 2.39 -3.72 5.92
N LEU A 29 2.85 -2.88 4.99
CA LEU A 29 2.88 -3.23 3.57
C LEU A 29 3.77 -4.44 3.29
N ALA A 30 4.97 -4.52 3.89
CA ALA A 30 5.87 -5.66 3.73
C ALA A 30 5.25 -6.98 4.25
N VAL A 31 4.50 -6.90 5.37
CA VAL A 31 3.75 -8.05 5.90
C VAL A 31 2.66 -8.48 4.91
N TYR A 32 1.89 -7.54 4.37
CA TYR A 32 0.86 -7.84 3.36
C TYR A 32 1.47 -8.53 2.14
N VAL A 33 2.54 -7.96 1.59
CA VAL A 33 3.24 -8.44 0.39
C VAL A 33 3.71 -9.88 0.55
N THR A 34 4.26 -10.20 1.73
CA THR A 34 4.68 -11.56 2.10
C THR A 34 3.49 -12.51 2.22
N ALA A 35 2.39 -12.04 2.84
CA ALA A 35 1.20 -12.86 3.04
C ALA A 35 0.42 -13.15 1.74
N THR A 36 0.59 -12.31 0.71
CA THR A 36 -0.12 -12.45 -0.57
C THR A 36 0.76 -12.96 -1.72
N ASP A 37 2.01 -13.34 -1.46
CA ASP A 37 2.97 -13.79 -2.48
C ASP A 37 3.03 -12.83 -3.68
N THR A 38 3.15 -11.53 -3.37
CA THR A 38 3.28 -10.45 -4.35
C THR A 38 4.66 -9.83 -4.26
N ASP A 39 5.10 -9.20 -5.35
CA ASP A 39 6.28 -8.34 -5.39
C ASP A 39 5.88 -6.86 -5.42
N LEU A 40 6.73 -6.01 -4.86
CA LEU A 40 6.54 -4.56 -4.83
C LEU A 40 7.26 -3.91 -6.01
N GLN A 41 6.50 -3.51 -7.03
CA GLN A 41 7.01 -2.67 -8.09
C GLN A 41 6.82 -1.20 -7.73
N LEU A 42 7.92 -0.47 -7.57
CA LEU A 42 7.86 0.97 -7.30
C LEU A 42 7.21 1.72 -8.47
N ASN A 43 6.14 2.47 -8.18
CA ASN A 43 5.49 3.34 -9.14
C ASN A 43 5.92 4.81 -8.93
N GLN A 44 5.76 5.35 -7.71
CA GLN A 44 6.11 6.73 -7.40
C GLN A 44 6.48 6.91 -5.93
N ILE A 45 7.58 7.62 -5.63
CA ILE A 45 7.89 8.07 -4.26
C ILE A 45 8.14 9.58 -4.27
N THR A 46 7.49 10.27 -3.34
CA THR A 46 7.70 11.68 -3.02
C THR A 46 7.86 11.84 -1.49
N ALA A 47 8.07 13.08 -1.04
CA ALA A 47 8.12 13.39 0.39
C ALA A 47 6.80 13.06 1.12
N ALA A 48 5.65 13.19 0.44
CA ALA A 48 4.32 13.06 1.02
C ALA A 48 3.51 11.88 0.46
N HIS A 49 4.08 11.04 -0.41
CA HIS A 49 3.32 9.98 -1.07
C HIS A 49 4.25 8.88 -1.55
N GLU A 50 3.91 7.62 -1.29
CA GLU A 50 4.53 6.43 -1.89
C GLU A 50 3.47 5.59 -2.56
N SER A 51 3.74 5.12 -3.77
CA SER A 51 2.87 4.24 -4.53
C SER A 51 3.67 3.06 -5.08
N TYR A 52 3.11 1.87 -4.94
CA TYR A 52 3.67 0.61 -5.39
C TYR A 52 2.59 -0.21 -6.10
N ASP A 53 2.94 -0.85 -7.20
CA ASP A 53 2.11 -1.88 -7.80
C ASP A 53 2.47 -3.25 -7.20
N LEU A 54 1.46 -4.00 -6.78
CA LEU A 54 1.60 -5.34 -6.21
C LEU A 54 1.45 -6.37 -7.33
N VAL A 55 2.56 -6.94 -7.76
CA VAL A 55 2.60 -7.92 -8.84
C VAL A 55 2.53 -9.31 -8.24
N SER A 56 1.49 -10.10 -8.56
CA SER A 56 1.40 -11.47 -8.08
C SER A 56 2.48 -12.32 -8.74
N LEU A 57 3.28 -13.01 -7.93
CA LEU A 57 4.32 -13.92 -8.41
C LEU A 57 3.72 -15.16 -9.10
N ALA A 58 2.51 -15.58 -8.70
CA ALA A 58 1.82 -16.72 -9.30
C ALA A 58 1.18 -16.40 -10.66
N HIS A 59 0.72 -15.16 -10.85
CA HIS A 59 -0.06 -14.77 -12.03
C HIS A 59 0.67 -13.79 -12.97
N HIS A 60 1.88 -13.34 -12.60
CA HIS A 60 2.70 -12.39 -13.35
C HIS A 60 1.93 -11.13 -13.81
N GLY A 61 1.07 -10.60 -12.95
CA GLY A 61 0.25 -9.43 -13.25
C GLY A 61 -0.02 -8.56 -12.02
N VAL A 62 -0.34 -7.28 -12.25
CA VAL A 62 -0.68 -6.34 -11.19
C VAL A 62 -2.02 -6.71 -10.57
N THR A 63 -2.02 -6.98 -9.27
CA THR A 63 -3.18 -7.41 -8.50
C THR A 63 -3.73 -6.35 -7.58
N ALA A 64 -2.92 -5.37 -7.22
CA ALA A 64 -3.33 -4.20 -6.45
C ALA A 64 -2.34 -3.06 -6.61
N THR A 65 -2.72 -1.87 -6.20
CA THR A 65 -1.83 -0.73 -6.00
C THR A 65 -1.87 -0.36 -4.52
N ALA A 66 -0.71 -0.26 -3.89
CA ALA A 66 -0.54 0.20 -2.52
C ALA A 66 -0.13 1.68 -2.53
N THR A 67 -0.78 2.51 -1.71
CA THR A 67 -0.38 3.90 -1.47
C THR A 67 -0.16 4.16 0.01
N ILE A 68 0.89 4.91 0.33
CA ILE A 68 1.18 5.42 1.67
C ILE A 68 1.22 6.93 1.58
N GLU A 69 0.36 7.59 2.33
CA GLU A 69 0.24 9.05 2.35
C GLU A 69 -0.03 9.55 3.78
N PRO A 70 0.33 10.79 4.13
CA PRO A 70 -0.10 11.42 5.38
C PRO A 70 -1.62 11.34 5.48
N ALA A 71 -2.12 10.83 6.61
CA ALA A 71 -3.56 10.82 6.84
C ALA A 71 -4.07 12.27 6.70
N PRO A 72 -5.20 12.51 5.99
CA PRO A 72 -5.77 13.84 5.93
C PRO A 72 -5.97 14.29 7.37
N ARG A 73 -5.28 15.37 7.76
CA ARG A 73 -5.41 15.95 9.09
C ARG A 73 -6.90 16.19 9.28
N ALA A 74 -7.54 15.41 10.14
CA ALA A 74 -8.89 15.73 10.59
C ALA A 74 -8.80 17.18 11.08
N ALA A 75 -9.47 18.08 10.36
CA ALA A 75 -9.63 19.46 10.80
C ALA A 75 -10.45 19.36 12.09
N LEU A 76 -9.74 19.37 13.22
CA LEU A 76 -10.32 19.58 14.54
C LEU A 76 -10.65 21.07 14.68
#